data_AF-A0A8J6TSI5-F1
#
_entry.id   AF-A0A8J6TSI5-F1
#
_cell.length_a   1.000
_cell.length_b   1.000
_cell.length_c   1.000
_cell.angle_alpha   90.00
_cell.angle_beta   90.00
_cell.angle_gamma   90.00
#
_symmetry.space_group_name_H-M   'P 1'
#
loop_
_entity.id
_entity.type
_entity.pdbx_description
1 polymer ?
#
loop_
_entity_poly.entity_id
_entity_poly.type
_entity_poly.pdbx_seq_one_letter_code
_entity_poly.pdbx_strand_id
1 'polypeptide(L)'
;MKYFIGLVMFMFSLTVFAQDKININEAGLKTLIKLEHIGKKRAQMIIDHRELSPFATISEIMNITGIGKKAFEANRDIITVE
;
A
#
# COMPACT_ATOMS: atom_id res chain seq x y z
N MET A 1 39.15 -6.07 37.72
CA MET A 1 38.28 -6.45 36.60
C MET A 1 36.83 -6.27 37.07
N LYS A 2 36.24 -5.08 37.26
CA LYS A 2 36.16 -3.85 36.46
C LYS A 2 35.66 -4.13 35.04
N TYR A 3 34.33 -4.02 34.87
CA TYR A 3 33.55 -3.96 33.63
C TYR A 3 33.36 -5.29 32.84
N PHE A 4 32.33 -6.07 33.17
CA PHE A 4 31.80 -7.07 32.22
C PHE A 4 30.28 -7.27 32.22
N ILE A 5 29.51 -6.50 33.01
CA ILE A 5 28.03 -6.63 33.06
C ILE A 5 27.37 -5.27 32.73
N GLY A 6 28.07 -4.43 31.98
CA GLY A 6 27.60 -3.11 31.53
C GLY A 6 27.35 -3.03 30.03
N LEU A 7 27.06 -4.16 29.37
CA LEU A 7 26.93 -4.22 27.90
C LEU A 7 25.88 -5.23 27.44
N VAL A 8 24.68 -5.18 28.00
CA VAL A 8 23.47 -5.51 27.22
C VAL A 8 22.78 -4.17 26.93
N MET A 9 23.56 -3.28 26.31
CA MET A 9 23.09 -2.07 25.67
C MET A 9 22.07 -2.49 24.61
N PHE A 10 20.79 -2.32 24.94
CA PHE A 10 19.92 -1.41 24.20
C PHE A 10 20.17 -1.33 22.68
N MET A 11 20.06 -2.44 21.96
CA MET A 11 20.19 -2.47 20.50
C MET A 11 19.17 -3.44 19.90
N PHE A 12 17.91 -3.38 20.34
CA PHE A 12 16.83 -3.87 19.49
C PHE A 12 16.65 -2.84 18.38
N SER A 13 17.44 -3.00 17.33
CA SER A 13 17.41 -2.18 16.13
C SER A 13 15.96 -2.07 15.66
N LEU A 14 15.42 -0.85 15.72
CA LEU A 14 14.17 -0.50 15.07
C LEU A 14 14.40 -0.64 13.56
N THR A 15 14.15 -1.82 13.01
CA THR A 15 13.93 -1.95 11.57
C THR A 15 12.67 -1.17 11.25
N VAL A 16 12.86 0.08 10.80
CA VAL A 16 11.80 0.85 10.14
C VAL A 16 11.56 0.15 8.81
N PHE A 17 10.53 -0.70 8.74
CA PHE A 17 10.05 -1.24 7.48
C PHE A 17 9.37 -0.09 6.73
N ALA A 18 10.11 0.58 5.85
CA ALA A 18 9.50 1.39 4.80
C ALA A 18 8.80 0.41 3.85
N GLN A 19 7.49 0.23 4.03
CA GLN A 19 6.70 -0.51 3.06
C GLN A 19 6.57 0.37 1.82
N ASP A 20 7.18 -0.07 0.72
CA ASP A 20 7.05 0.61 -0.56
C ASP A 20 5.55 0.73 -0.92
N LYS A 21 5.14 1.95 -1.25
CA LYS A 21 3.74 2.22 -1.62
C LYS A 21 3.40 1.49 -2.91
N ILE A 22 2.15 1.06 -3.01
CA ILE A 22 1.61 0.39 -4.19
C ILE A 22 1.20 1.47 -5.20
N ASN A 23 1.93 1.58 -6.30
CA ASN A 23 1.54 2.44 -7.40
C ASN A 23 0.30 1.87 -8.13
N ILE A 24 -0.84 2.54 -8.06
CA ILE A 24 -2.10 2.05 -8.65
C ILE A 24 -2.10 2.13 -10.19
N ASN A 25 -1.21 2.93 -10.78
CA ASN A 25 -1.01 3.00 -12.23
C ASN A 25 -0.14 1.86 -12.78
N GLU A 26 0.65 1.19 -11.93
CA GLU A 26 1.60 0.17 -12.40
C GLU A 26 1.35 -1.22 -11.79
N ALA A 27 0.92 -1.28 -10.54
CA ALA A 27 0.81 -2.52 -9.77
C ALA A 27 -0.02 -3.57 -10.49
N GLY A 28 0.49 -4.81 -10.52
CA GLY A 28 -0.21 -5.95 -11.11
C GLY A 28 -1.35 -6.47 -10.23
N LEU A 29 -2.19 -7.32 -10.82
CA LEU A 29 -3.39 -7.88 -10.17
C LEU A 29 -3.10 -8.50 -8.78
N LYS A 30 -2.02 -9.28 -8.66
CA LYS A 30 -1.65 -9.94 -7.39
C LYS A 30 -1.28 -8.94 -6.29
N THR A 31 -0.71 -7.79 -6.66
CA THR A 31 -0.35 -6.72 -5.72
C THR A 31 -1.59 -5.95 -5.29
N LEU A 32 -2.45 -5.61 -6.25
CA LEU A 32 -3.70 -4.89 -5.97
C LEU A 32 -4.67 -5.68 -5.09
N ILE A 33 -4.69 -7.02 -5.19
CA ILE A 33 -5.52 -7.89 -4.32
C ILE A 33 -5.06 -7.86 -2.85
N LYS A 34 -3.84 -7.40 -2.55
CA LYS A 34 -3.35 -7.25 -1.17
C LYS A 34 -3.96 -6.03 -0.47
N LEU A 35 -4.56 -5.09 -1.21
CA LEU A 35 -5.22 -3.93 -0.64
C LEU A 35 -6.48 -4.35 0.12
N GLU A 36 -6.71 -3.73 1.28
CA GLU A 36 -7.86 -4.03 2.10
C GLU A 36 -9.16 -3.72 1.35
N HIS A 37 -10.13 -4.64 1.44
CA HIS A 37 -11.42 -4.54 0.72
C HIS A 37 -11.33 -4.57 -0.82
N ILE A 38 -10.16 -4.85 -1.41
CA ILE A 38 -9.96 -5.00 -2.85
C ILE A 38 -9.75 -6.48 -3.21
N GLY A 39 -10.83 -7.15 -3.61
CA GLY A 39 -10.75 -8.50 -4.17
C GLY A 39 -10.40 -8.51 -5.67
N LYS A 40 -10.22 -9.71 -6.25
CA LYS A 40 -9.85 -9.93 -7.66
C LYS A 40 -10.67 -9.08 -8.66
N LYS A 41 -12.00 -9.01 -8.48
CA LYS A 41 -12.88 -8.23 -9.37
C LYS A 41 -12.56 -6.73 -9.36
N ARG A 42 -12.29 -6.15 -8.19
CA ARG A 42 -11.95 -4.74 -8.02
C ARG A 42 -10.53 -4.45 -8.52
N ALA A 43 -9.59 -5.34 -8.21
CA ALA A 43 -8.23 -5.27 -8.72
C ALA A 43 -8.19 -5.26 -10.26
N GLN A 44 -9.04 -6.07 -10.91
CA GLN A 44 -9.17 -6.04 -12.37
C GLN A 44 -9.75 -4.71 -12.85
N MET A 45 -10.81 -4.21 -12.23
CA MET A 45 -11.39 -2.90 -12.59
C MET A 45 -10.41 -1.73 -12.45
N ILE A 46 -9.46 -1.80 -11.51
CA ILE A 46 -8.37 -0.81 -11.38
C ILE A 46 -7.46 -0.85 -12.62
N ILE A 47 -7.10 -2.04 -13.09
CA ILE A 47 -6.29 -2.23 -14.30
C ILE A 47 -7.06 -1.77 -15.54
N ASP A 48 -8.33 -2.17 -15.67
CA ASP A 48 -9.15 -1.79 -16.82
C ASP A 48 -9.38 -0.26 -16.85
N HIS A 49 -9.53 0.38 -15.69
CA HIS A 49 -9.71 1.83 -15.60
C HIS A 49 -8.46 2.58 -16.08
N ARG A 50 -7.27 2.23 -15.59
CA ARG A 50 -6.01 2.92 -15.94
C ARG A 50 -5.57 2.72 -17.39
N GLU A 51 -6.02 1.65 -18.05
CA GLU A 51 -5.83 1.46 -19.49
C GLU A 51 -6.59 2.50 -20.33
N LEU A 52 -7.71 3.01 -19.81
CA LEU A 52 -8.51 4.06 -20.46
C LEU A 52 -8.13 5.46 -19.97
N SER A 53 -7.93 5.63 -18.67
CA SER A 53 -7.58 6.87 -18.02
C SER A 53 -6.73 6.59 -16.78
N PRO A 54 -5.42 6.90 -16.79
CA PRO A 54 -4.58 6.79 -15.60
C PRO A 54 -5.12 7.62 -14.43
N PHE A 55 -4.83 7.17 -13.21
CA PHE A 55 -5.19 7.92 -12.00
C PHE A 55 -4.22 9.10 -11.83
N ALA A 56 -4.77 10.32 -11.74
CA ALA A 56 -3.97 11.52 -11.42
C ALA A 56 -3.82 11.71 -9.90
N THR A 57 -4.77 11.17 -9.13
CA THR A 57 -4.75 11.22 -7.66
C THR A 57 -5.16 9.88 -7.07
N ILE A 58 -4.65 9.55 -5.88
CA ILE A 58 -5.02 8.31 -5.19
C ILE A 58 -6.52 8.22 -4.87
N SER A 59 -7.21 9.36 -4.73
CA SER A 59 -8.65 9.42 -4.44
C SER A 59 -9.52 8.96 -5.61
N GLU A 60 -9.04 9.06 -6.84
CA GLU A 60 -9.79 8.64 -8.04
C GLU A 60 -10.06 7.14 -8.08
N ILE A 61 -9.35 6.34 -7.30
CA ILE A 61 -9.65 4.92 -7.14
C ILE A 61 -11.10 4.68 -6.65
N MET A 62 -11.71 5.67 -5.98
CA MET A 62 -13.12 5.64 -5.56
C MET A 62 -14.12 5.79 -6.72
N ASN A 63 -13.68 6.16 -7.92
CA ASN A 63 -14.54 6.23 -9.11
C ASN A 63 -14.90 4.82 -9.61
N ILE A 64 -14.18 3.79 -9.17
CA ILE A 64 -14.45 2.40 -9.52
C ILE A 64 -15.64 1.90 -8.70
N THR A 65 -16.64 1.37 -9.40
CA THR A 65 -17.84 0.84 -8.76
C THR A 65 -17.49 -0.24 -7.73
N GLY A 66 -17.90 -0.01 -6.49
CA GLY A 66 -17.65 -0.90 -5.37
C GLY A 66 -16.35 -0.63 -4.60
N ILE A 67 -15.52 0.33 -5.02
CA ILE A 67 -14.43 0.91 -4.22
C ILE A 67 -14.96 2.23 -3.63
N GLY A 68 -15.32 2.21 -2.35
CA GLY A 68 -15.83 3.41 -1.66
C GLY A 68 -14.89 3.90 -0.59
N LYS A 69 -15.35 4.90 0.18
CA LYS A 69 -14.57 5.55 1.26
C LYS A 69 -13.90 4.55 2.21
N LYS A 70 -14.57 3.47 2.60
CA LYS A 70 -14.00 2.45 3.51
C LYS A 70 -12.75 1.79 2.91
N ALA A 71 -12.80 1.42 1.63
CA ALA A 71 -11.65 0.83 0.95
C ALA A 71 -10.54 1.88 0.76
N PHE A 72 -10.89 3.11 0.41
CA PHE A 72 -9.91 4.18 0.26
C PHE A 72 -9.18 4.50 1.57
N GLU A 73 -9.91 4.74 2.67
CA GLU A 73 -9.30 5.07 3.97
C GLU A 73 -8.40 3.96 4.51
N ALA A 74 -8.73 2.69 4.26
CA ALA A 74 -7.90 1.56 4.67
C ALA A 74 -6.58 1.45 3.89
N ASN A 75 -6.47 2.08 2.71
CA ASN A 75 -5.33 1.90 1.81
C ASN A 75 -4.60 3.20 1.43
N ARG A 76 -5.15 4.38 1.72
CA ARG A 76 -4.64 5.70 1.31
C ARG A 76 -3.18 5.96 1.67
N ASP A 77 -2.70 5.38 2.77
CA ASP A 77 -1.32 5.58 3.23
C ASP A 77 -0.33 4.63 2.54
N ILE A 78 -0.82 3.57 1.90
CA ILE A 78 -0.03 2.53 1.24
C ILE A 78 -0.17 2.52 -0.29
N ILE A 79 -0.88 3.49 -0.87
CA ILE A 79 -1.02 3.65 -2.33
C ILE A 79 -0.39 4.96 -2.84
N THR A 80 0.04 4.96 -4.09
CA THR A 80 0.63 6.12 -4.80
C THR A 80 0.23 6.12 -6.29
N VAL A 81 0.52 7.20 -7.02
CA VAL A 81 0.23 7.39 -8.46
C VAL A 81 1.45 7.86 -9.26
N GLU A 82 2.67 7.57 -8.75
CA GLU A 82 3.95 7.97 -9.36
C GLU A 82 4.11 7.62 -10.85
#